data_AF-I3SJY0-F1
#
_entry.id   AF-I3SJY0-F1
#
_cell.length_a   1.000
_cell.length_b   1.000
_cell.length_c   1.000
_cell.angle_alpha   90.00
_cell.angle_beta   90.00
_cell.angle_gamma   90.00
#
_symmetry.space_group_name_H-M   'P 1'
#
loop_
_entity.id
_entity.type
_entity.pdbx_description
1 polymer ?
#
loop_
_entity_poly.entity_id
_entity_poly.type
_entity_poly.pdbx_seq_one_letter_code
_entity_poly.pdbx_strand_id
1 'polypeptide(L)'
;MMANAFKTTVVGIEKELEALITDNQIQARIDSHNKILYARHADQRNATFQRVLETGREFDRDVRSMLLRSNLIKHDFNIRASRKL
;
A
#
# COMPACT_ATOMS: atom_id res chain seq x y z
N MET A 1 -0.71 -11.24 32.83
CA MET A 1 -1.30 -10.59 31.64
C MET A 1 -0.31 -9.58 31.06
N MET A 2 -0.29 -9.38 29.74
CA MET A 2 0.67 -8.52 29.03
C MET A 2 0.75 -7.12 29.64
N ALA A 3 -0.38 -6.48 29.93
CA ALA A 3 -0.44 -5.15 30.57
C ALA A 3 0.37 -5.06 31.89
N ASN A 4 0.34 -6.11 32.73
CA ASN A 4 1.09 -6.13 33.99
C ASN A 4 2.60 -6.25 33.76
N ALA A 5 3.02 -6.98 32.71
CA ALA A 5 4.43 -7.13 32.38
C ALA A 5 5.04 -5.79 31.90
N PHE A 6 4.25 -5.00 31.18
CA PHE A 6 4.64 -3.67 30.70
C PHE A 6 4.29 -2.52 31.66
N LYS A 7 3.82 -2.83 32.88
CA LYS A 7 3.42 -1.84 33.90
C LYS A 7 2.45 -0.78 33.36
N THR A 8 1.52 -1.19 32.51
CA THR A 8 0.52 -0.31 31.87
C THR A 8 -0.90 -0.79 32.15
N THR A 9 -1.89 0.01 31.77
CA THR A 9 -3.29 -0.39 31.82
C THR A 9 -3.68 -1.13 30.54
N VAL A 10 -4.76 -1.92 30.59
CA VAL A 10 -5.28 -2.62 29.39
C VAL A 10 -5.65 -1.61 28.29
N VAL A 11 -6.20 -0.45 28.66
CA VAL A 11 -6.53 0.61 27.70
C VAL A 11 -5.28 1.27 27.12
N GLY A 12 -4.22 1.43 27.92
CA GLY A 12 -2.94 1.98 27.47
C GLY A 12 -2.27 1.08 26.43
N ILE A 13 -2.18 -0.23 26.73
CA ILE A 13 -1.54 -1.17 25.81
C ILE A 13 -2.33 -1.39 24.52
N GLU A 14 -3.66 -1.29 24.55
CA GLU A 14 -4.48 -1.34 23.34
C GLU A 14 -4.12 -0.18 22.39
N LYS A 15 -4.02 1.05 22.90
CA LYS A 15 -3.63 2.22 22.09
C LYS A 15 -2.21 2.11 21.54
N GLU A 16 -1.27 1.62 22.34
CA GLU A 16 0.11 1.42 21.90
C GLU A 16 0.19 0.34 20.80
N LEU A 17 -0.55 -0.77 20.97
CA LEU A 17 -0.61 -1.82 19.95
C LEU A 17 -1.31 -1.36 18.67
N GLU A 18 -2.36 -0.53 18.76
CA GLU A 18 -3.01 0.08 17.60
C GLU A 18 -2.03 0.93 16.78
N ALA A 19 -1.21 1.76 17.45
CA ALA A 19 -0.18 2.54 16.77
C ALA A 19 0.87 1.64 16.09
N LEU A 20 1.39 0.63 16.81
CA LEU A 20 2.40 -0.30 16.28
C LEU A 20 1.89 -1.15 15.10
N ILE A 21 0.60 -1.50 15.08
CA ILE A 21 -0.03 -2.20 13.97
C ILE A 21 -0.23 -1.26 12.77
N THR A 22 -0.66 -0.03 13.01
CA THR A 22 -0.89 0.98 11.95
C THR A 22 0.43 1.37 11.27
N ASP A 23 1.51 1.48 12.05
CA ASP A 23 2.86 1.76 11.55
C ASP A 23 3.53 0.53 10.89
N ASN A 24 2.80 -0.58 10.74
CA ASN A 24 3.28 -1.85 10.19
C ASN A 24 4.51 -2.44 10.91
N GLN A 25 4.80 -2.03 12.15
CA GLN A 25 5.90 -2.59 12.94
C GLN A 25 5.55 -3.96 13.52
N ILE A 26 4.27 -4.19 13.80
CA ILE A 26 3.77 -5.47 14.32
C ILE A 26 2.63 -5.97 13.41
N GLN A 27 2.77 -7.20 12.93
CA GLN A 27 1.71 -7.89 12.19
C GLN A 27 0.80 -8.64 13.16
N ALA A 28 -0.24 -7.95 13.65
CA ALA A 28 -1.20 -8.52 14.58
C ALA A 28 -2.62 -7.99 14.36
N ARG A 29 -3.60 -8.67 14.96
CA ARG A 29 -5.00 -8.26 15.01
C ARG A 29 -5.46 -8.25 16.46
N ILE A 30 -6.09 -7.15 16.88
CA ILE A 30 -6.66 -7.02 18.22
C ILE A 30 -8.12 -7.48 18.18
N ASP A 31 -8.48 -8.40 19.06
CA ASP A 31 -9.86 -8.66 19.43
C ASP A 31 -10.19 -7.86 20.70
N SER A 32 -10.89 -6.74 20.53
CA SER A 32 -11.22 -5.83 21.62
C SER A 32 -12.32 -6.36 22.54
N HIS A 33 -13.08 -7.39 22.12
CA HIS A 33 -14.14 -8.01 22.91
C HIS A 33 -13.53 -9.02 23.89
N ASN A 34 -12.68 -9.91 23.39
CA ASN A 34 -12.01 -10.92 24.21
C ASN A 34 -10.69 -10.44 24.83
N LYS A 35 -10.21 -9.25 24.44
CA LYS A 35 -8.91 -8.67 24.86
C LYS A 35 -7.72 -9.58 24.54
N ILE A 36 -7.75 -10.17 23.34
CA ILE A 36 -6.71 -11.08 22.82
C ILE A 36 -6.03 -10.45 21.62
N LEU A 37 -4.70 -10.51 21.59
CA LEU A 37 -3.89 -10.13 20.44
C LEU A 37 -3.54 -11.39 19.64
N TYR A 38 -3.99 -11.47 18.39
CA TYR A 38 -3.66 -12.54 17.46
C TYR A 38 -2.50 -12.12 16.56
N ALA A 39 -1.46 -12.95 16.47
CA ALA A 39 -0.39 -12.74 15.49
C ALA A 39 -0.95 -12.98 14.08
N ARG A 40 -0.87 -11.96 13.22
CA ARG A 40 -1.22 -12.08 11.82
C ARG A 40 0.05 -12.43 11.06
N HIS A 41 0.05 -13.56 10.37
CA HIS A 41 1.09 -13.81 9.38
C HIS A 41 0.69 -13.09 8.10
N ALA A 42 1.55 -12.21 7.61
CA ALA A 42 1.33 -11.56 6.33
C ALA A 42 1.28 -12.65 5.24
N ASP A 43 0.17 -12.72 4.51
CA ASP A 43 0.05 -13.64 3.39
C ASP A 43 0.85 -13.07 2.21
N GLN A 44 2.11 -13.51 2.11
CA GLN A 44 3.04 -13.10 1.09
C GLN A 44 2.52 -13.39 -0.33
N ARG A 45 1.76 -14.48 -0.50
CA ARG A 45 1.21 -14.88 -1.79
C ARG A 45 0.14 -13.90 -2.22
N ASN A 46 -0.80 -13.58 -1.33
CA ASN A 46 -1.87 -12.65 -1.64
C ASN A 46 -1.34 -11.23 -1.89
N ALA A 47 -0.36 -10.78 -1.10
CA ALA A 47 0.32 -9.51 -1.32
C ALA A 47 1.02 -9.45 -2.69
N THR A 48 1.68 -10.53 -3.10
CA THR A 48 2.32 -10.64 -4.41
C THR A 48 1.30 -10.58 -5.54
N PHE A 49 0.17 -11.29 -5.42
CA PHE A 49 -0.89 -11.23 -6.43
C PHE A 49 -1.49 -9.84 -6.58
N GLN A 50 -1.79 -9.16 -5.48
CA GLN A 50 -2.34 -7.80 -5.55
C GLN A 50 -1.37 -6.85 -6.24
N ARG A 51 -0.07 -6.92 -5.88
CA ARG A 51 0.96 -6.11 -6.51
C ARG A 51 1.08 -6.39 -8.01
N VAL A 52 1.11 -7.64 -8.42
CA VAL A 52 1.21 -8.01 -9.85
C VAL A 52 -0.01 -7.52 -10.64
N LEU A 53 -1.22 -7.63 -10.07
CA LEU A 53 -2.44 -7.12 -10.71
C LEU A 53 -2.43 -5.60 -10.83
N GLU A 54 -1.93 -4.90 -9.82
CA GLU A 54 -1.80 -3.43 -9.84
C GLU A 54 -0.78 -2.98 -10.90
N THR A 55 0.42 -3.54 -10.87
CA THR A 55 1.46 -3.26 -11.87
C THR A 55 1.00 -3.59 -13.29
N GLY A 56 0.22 -4.66 -13.48
CA GLY A 56 -0.36 -5.01 -14.78
C GLY A 56 -1.35 -3.95 -15.29
N ARG A 57 -2.17 -3.37 -14.41
CA ARG A 57 -3.10 -2.27 -14.77
C ARG A 57 -2.35 -0.99 -15.12
N GLU A 58 -1.32 -0.64 -14.35
CA GLU A 58 -0.46 0.52 -14.64
C GLU A 58 0.24 0.35 -15.98
N PHE A 59 0.80 -0.83 -16.25
CA PHE A 59 1.45 -1.13 -17.51
C PHE A 59 0.52 -0.99 -18.73
N ASP A 60 -0.70 -1.54 -18.67
CA ASP A 60 -1.68 -1.40 -19.77
C ASP A 60 -2.03 0.08 -20.02
N ARG A 61 -2.23 0.86 -18.94
CA ARG A 61 -2.48 2.29 -19.03
C ARG A 61 -1.32 3.03 -19.71
N ASP A 62 -0.09 2.76 -19.29
CA ASP A 62 1.10 3.42 -19.82
C ASP A 62 1.33 3.07 -21.30
N VAL A 63 1.14 1.81 -21.68
CA VAL A 63 1.23 1.37 -23.08
C VAL A 63 0.19 2.07 -23.94
N ARG A 64 -1.06 2.19 -23.49
CA ARG A 64 -2.11 2.92 -24.23
C ARG A 64 -1.75 4.39 -24.39
N SER A 65 -1.27 5.04 -23.33
CA SER A 65 -0.82 6.44 -23.40
C SER A 65 0.37 6.62 -24.35
N MET A 66 1.32 5.69 -24.34
CA MET A 66 2.47 5.68 -25.25
C MET A 66 2.03 5.51 -26.71
N LEU A 67 1.16 4.55 -27.00
CA LEU A 67 0.63 4.33 -28.36
C LEU A 67 -0.15 5.54 -28.88
N LEU A 68 -0.96 6.17 -28.03
CA LEU A 68 -1.65 7.41 -28.37
C LEU A 68 -0.65 8.52 -28.73
N ARG A 69 0.38 8.72 -27.90
CA ARG A 69 1.43 9.70 -28.15
C ARG A 69 2.16 9.44 -29.47
N SER A 70 2.50 8.19 -29.77
CA SER A 70 3.14 7.80 -31.03
C SER A 70 2.24 8.12 -32.24
N ASN A 71 0.93 7.88 -32.14
CA ASN A 71 -0.01 8.26 -33.19
C ASN A 71 -0.11 9.78 -33.39
N LEU A 72 -0.16 10.56 -32.30
CA LEU A 72 -0.17 12.03 -32.40
C LEU A 72 1.11 12.57 -33.06
N ILE A 73 2.27 11.98 -32.76
CA ILE A 73 3.54 12.34 -33.41
C ILE A 73 3.53 11.97 -34.89
N LYS A 74 3.04 10.77 -35.25
CA LYS A 74 2.96 10.31 -36.63
C LYS A 74 2.10 11.21 -37.53
N HIS A 75 1.05 11.80 -36.95
CA HIS A 75 0.14 12.71 -37.66
C HIS A 75 0.49 14.19 -37.46
N ASP A 76 1.69 14.52 -36.95
CA ASP A 76 2.17 15.88 -36.69
C ASP A 76 1.25 16.73 -35.78
N PHE A 77 0.37 16.09 -35.00
CA PHE A 77 -0.40 16.72 -33.92
C PHE A 77 0.45 16.84 -32.65
N ASN A 78 1.71 17.25 -32.78
CA ASN A 78 2.60 17.50 -31.68
C ASN A 78 2.95 18.99 -31.59
N ILE A 79 3.01 19.51 -30.37
CA ILE A 79 3.49 20.88 -30.15
C ILE A 79 5.00 20.85 -30.35
N ARG A 80 5.45 21.29 -31.53
CA ARG A 80 6.86 21.63 -31.75
C ARG A 80 7.09 22.94 -31.02
N ALA A 81 7.57 22.88 -29.78
CA ALA A 81 8.00 24.08 -29.08
C ALA A 81 8.99 24.83 -29.99
N SER A 82 8.59 26.01 -30.46
CA SER A 82 9.48 26.87 -31.24
C SER A 82 10.69 27.13 -30.37
N ARG A 83 11.86 26.61 -30.79
CA ARG A 83 13.13 26.92 -30.14
C ARG A 83 13.29 28.44 -30.30
N LYS A 84 13.10 29.21 -29.22
CA LYS A 84 13.43 30.63 -29.22
C LYS A 84 14.93 30.73 -29.53
N LEU A 85 15.24 31.33 -30.68
CA LEU A 85 16.58 31.79 -31.06
C LEU A 85 17.05 32.88 -30.10
#